data_AF-A0A968MWA8-F1
#
_entry.id   AF-A0A968MWA8-F1
#
_cell.length_a   1.000
_cell.length_b   1.000
_cell.length_c   1.000
_cell.angle_alpha   90.00
_cell.angle_beta   90.00
_cell.angle_gamma   90.00
#
_symmetry.space_group_name_H-M   'P 1'
#
loop_
_entity.id
_entity.type
_entity.pdbx_description
1 polymer ?
#
loop_
_entity_poly.entity_id
_entity_poly.type
_entity_poly.pdbx_seq_one_letter_code
_entity_poly.pdbx_strand_id
1 'polypeptide(L)'
;MFVDFRKRLGIEQINMINEKILGLQHPDMSEGQTDKPDPDNSGSNAEHPTHQGKLITDATACPQDIAYPTDLNLLSDAREKAEELIDILYNADLHASKPRTYREKARKDYLHTAQKKKKSKQEIRTAIRKQLNYLRRDIKSLYTLLDTYPTIPLNRHQHKYL
;
A
#
# COMPACT_ATOMS: atom_id res chain seq x y z
N MET A 1 -24.14 -8.34 1.29
CA MET A 1 -24.90 -9.59 1.55
C MET A 1 -25.21 -9.78 3.03
N PHE A 2 -24.24 -9.73 3.95
CA PHE A 2 -24.50 -9.94 5.39
C PHE A 2 -25.30 -8.82 6.10
N VAL A 3 -25.30 -7.60 5.56
CA VAL A 3 -25.99 -6.44 6.17
C VAL A 3 -27.50 -6.62 6.20
N ASP A 4 -28.10 -7.20 5.15
CA ASP A 4 -29.54 -7.42 5.07
C ASP A 4 -30.00 -8.56 6.00
N PHE A 5 -29.16 -9.57 6.21
CA PHE A 5 -29.38 -10.62 7.21
C PHE A 5 -29.29 -10.07 8.64
N ARG A 6 -28.32 -9.19 8.93
CA ARG A 6 -28.15 -8.55 10.24
C ARG A 6 -29.33 -7.66 10.62
N LYS A 7 -29.98 -7.03 9.64
CA LYS A 7 -31.18 -6.19 9.87
C LYS A 7 -32.44 -7.01 10.17
N ARG A 8 -32.50 -8.27 9.74
CA ARG A 8 -33.65 -9.16 9.93
C ARG A 8 -33.54 -10.00 11.21
N LEU A 9 -32.31 -10.30 11.64
CA LEU A 9 -32.03 -10.99 12.89
C LEU A 9 -31.93 -9.96 14.02
N GLY A 10 -32.71 -10.14 15.08
CA GLY A 10 -32.68 -9.22 16.23
C GLY A 10 -31.31 -9.20 16.91
N ILE A 11 -30.97 -8.08 17.55
CA ILE A 11 -29.67 -7.87 18.22
C ILE A 11 -29.38 -9.01 19.22
N GLU A 12 -30.40 -9.49 19.93
CA GLU A 12 -30.31 -10.61 20.87
C GLU A 12 -29.90 -11.93 20.20
N GLN A 13 -30.46 -12.24 19.03
CA GLN A 13 -30.17 -13.47 18.30
C GLN A 13 -28.74 -13.47 17.76
N ILE A 14 -28.28 -12.30 17.32
CA ILE A 14 -26.91 -12.12 16.82
C ILE A 14 -25.90 -12.26 17.96
N ASN A 15 -26.19 -11.67 19.12
CA ASN A 15 -25.35 -11.80 20.30
C ASN A 15 -25.28 -13.26 20.77
N MET A 16 -26.40 -13.99 20.80
CA MET A 16 -26.42 -15.42 21.14
C MET A 16 -25.60 -16.29 20.19
N ILE A 17 -25.61 -15.97 18.89
CA ILE A 17 -24.79 -16.68 17.90
C ILE A 17 -23.30 -16.39 18.14
N ASN A 18 -22.94 -15.14 18.43
CA ASN A 18 -21.56 -14.76 18.72
C ASN A 18 -21.03 -15.46 19.99
N GLU A 19 -21.82 -15.51 21.06
CA GLU A 19 -21.47 -16.24 22.30
C GLU A 19 -21.24 -17.74 22.03
N LYS A 20 -22.11 -18.37 21.24
CA LYS A 20 -21.93 -19.79 20.85
C LYS A 20 -20.67 -20.02 20.00
N ILE A 21 -20.35 -19.09 19.09
CA ILE A 21 -19.14 -19.20 18.27
C ILE A 21 -17.88 -19.06 19.13
N LEU A 22 -17.89 -18.14 20.11
CA LEU A 22 -16.78 -17.97 21.05
C LEU A 22 -16.56 -19.22 21.90
N GLY A 23 -17.64 -19.83 22.42
CA GLY A 23 -17.56 -21.07 23.19
C GLY A 23 -17.07 -22.30 22.38
N LEU A 24 -17.29 -22.31 21.07
CA LEU A 24 -16.80 -23.38 20.19
C LEU A 24 -15.32 -23.23 19.82
N GLN A 25 -14.77 -22.01 19.91
CA GLN A 25 -13.40 -21.72 19.49
C GLN A 25 -12.38 -21.87 20.63
N HIS A 26 -12.83 -21.91 21.89
CA HIS A 26 -12.02 -22.16 23.09
C HIS A 26 -12.72 -23.17 24.02
N PRO A 27 -12.52 -24.48 23.84
CA PRO A 27 -13.14 -25.51 24.70
C PRO A 27 -12.49 -25.61 26.10
N ASP A 28 -11.27 -25.09 26.28
CA ASP A 28 -10.48 -25.28 27.50
C ASP A 28 -10.40 -24.00 28.34
N MET A 29 -11.45 -23.70 29.09
CA MET A 29 -11.36 -22.88 30.31
C MET A 29 -12.13 -23.57 31.44
N SER A 30 -11.80 -24.84 31.68
CA SER A 30 -12.07 -25.51 32.95
C SER A 30 -10.78 -25.57 33.76
N GLU A 31 -10.77 -24.82 34.87
CA GLU A 31 -10.01 -24.99 36.11
C GLU A 31 -8.50 -25.32 36.06
N GLY A 32 -7.68 -24.47 36.71
CA GLY A 32 -6.40 -24.90 37.28
C GLY A 32 -5.21 -23.97 37.04
N GLN A 33 -4.81 -23.25 38.08
CA GLN A 33 -3.51 -22.56 38.22
C GLN A 33 -2.33 -23.51 38.02
N THR A 34 -1.22 -23.01 37.44
CA THR A 34 0.12 -23.12 38.04
C THR A 34 1.09 -22.14 37.39
N ASP A 35 1.66 -21.28 38.23
CA ASP A 35 2.72 -20.31 37.94
C ASP A 35 4.07 -20.98 37.65
N LYS A 36 4.85 -20.38 36.73
CA LYS A 36 6.32 -20.38 36.76
C LYS A 36 6.83 -19.02 36.26
N PRO A 37 7.72 -18.31 37.00
CA PRO A 37 8.27 -17.04 36.58
C PRO A 37 9.64 -17.23 35.89
N ASP A 38 9.87 -16.52 34.79
CA ASP A 38 11.22 -16.20 34.31
C ASP A 38 11.46 -14.70 34.51
N PRO A 39 12.62 -14.29 35.07
CA PRO A 39 12.91 -12.91 35.38
C PRO A 39 13.64 -12.25 34.20
N ASP A 40 13.15 -11.10 33.75
CA ASP A 40 14.08 -10.03 33.38
C ASP A 40 13.45 -8.66 33.58
N ASN A 41 14.07 -7.95 34.51
CA ASN A 41 13.68 -6.66 35.05
C ASN A 41 14.42 -5.56 34.29
N SER A 42 13.69 -4.69 33.61
CA SER A 42 14.15 -3.32 33.35
C SER A 42 13.00 -2.37 33.61
N GLY A 43 13.13 -1.65 34.73
CA GLY A 43 12.10 -0.82 35.33
C GLY A 43 11.53 0.25 34.42
N SER A 44 10.19 0.30 34.42
CA SER A 44 9.48 1.57 34.52
C SER A 44 8.29 1.33 35.46
N ASN A 45 8.17 2.17 36.49
CA ASN A 45 6.99 2.22 37.34
C ASN A 45 5.78 2.53 36.45
N ALA A 46 5.00 1.51 36.13
CA ALA A 46 3.68 1.67 35.57
C ALA A 46 2.76 0.68 36.27
N GLU A 47 1.71 1.23 36.86
CA GLU A 47 0.65 0.57 37.62
C GLU A 47 0.33 -0.83 37.07
N HIS A 48 0.16 -1.80 37.97
CA HIS A 48 -0.39 -3.10 37.60
C HIS A 48 -1.65 -2.87 36.75
N PRO A 49 -1.74 -3.38 35.51
CA PRO A 49 -2.91 -3.17 34.68
C PRO A 49 -4.10 -3.83 35.37
N THR A 50 -4.92 -3.01 36.03
CA THR A 50 -6.11 -3.42 36.82
C THR A 50 -7.21 -4.00 35.93
N HIS A 51 -7.12 -3.79 34.62
CA HIS A 51 -8.09 -4.24 33.63
C HIS A 51 -7.38 -5.13 32.61
N GLN A 52 -7.65 -6.44 32.69
CA GLN A 52 -7.29 -7.40 31.66
C GLN A 52 -8.48 -7.51 30.70
N GLY A 53 -8.43 -6.72 29.63
CA GLY A 53 -9.46 -6.71 28.59
C GLY A 53 -8.82 -6.71 27.20
N LYS A 54 -9.46 -7.40 26.25
CA LYS A 54 -9.05 -7.39 24.84
C LYS A 54 -9.53 -6.10 24.19
N LEU A 55 -8.61 -5.18 23.88
CA LEU A 55 -8.93 -3.98 23.12
C LEU A 55 -9.26 -4.38 21.68
N ILE A 56 -10.54 -4.32 21.31
CA ILE A 56 -10.98 -4.50 19.92
C ILE A 56 -10.90 -3.12 19.26
N THR A 57 -9.80 -2.85 18.56
CA THR A 57 -9.67 -1.67 17.70
C THR A 57 -10.39 -1.95 16.39
N ASP A 58 -11.47 -1.22 16.12
CA ASP A 58 -12.20 -1.35 14.85
C ASP A 58 -11.40 -0.64 13.75
N ALA A 59 -10.81 -1.42 12.84
CA ALA A 59 -9.99 -0.92 11.73
C ALA A 59 -10.83 -0.43 10.53
N THR A 60 -12.02 0.10 10.79
CA THR A 60 -12.96 0.59 9.77
C THR A 60 -12.71 2.05 9.36
N ALA A 61 -11.74 2.73 9.98
CA ALA A 61 -11.42 4.15 9.74
C ALA A 61 -10.16 4.40 8.89
N CYS A 62 -9.58 3.37 8.26
CA CYS A 62 -8.47 3.55 7.32
C CYS A 62 -9.01 3.40 5.89
N PRO A 63 -8.77 4.35 4.97
CA PRO A 63 -9.15 4.17 3.57
C PRO A 63 -8.47 2.89 3.06
N GLN A 64 -9.29 1.94 2.63
CA GLN A 64 -8.83 0.62 2.15
C GLN A 64 -8.02 0.72 0.85
N ASP A 65 -8.07 1.89 0.19
CA ASP A 65 -7.42 2.20 -1.09
C ASP A 65 -6.07 2.92 -0.92
N ILE A 66 -5.22 2.50 0.03
CA ILE A 66 -3.82 2.91 0.04
C ILE A 66 -3.02 1.83 -0.69
N ALA A 67 -2.65 2.12 -1.94
CA ALA A 67 -1.73 1.28 -2.70
C ALA A 67 -0.39 1.18 -1.95
N TYR A 68 0.12 -0.04 -1.78
CA TYR A 68 1.37 -0.27 -1.08
C TYR A 68 2.54 0.24 -1.96
N PRO A 69 3.60 0.83 -1.40
CA PRO A 69 4.70 1.42 -2.16
C PRO A 69 5.45 0.43 -3.09
N THR A 70 5.28 -0.87 -2.88
CA THR A 70 5.84 -1.92 -3.74
C THR A 70 4.83 -2.50 -4.74
N ASP A 71 3.68 -1.88 -4.90
CA ASP A 71 2.65 -2.33 -5.83
C ASP A 71 3.06 -2.02 -7.28
N LEU A 72 3.02 -3.05 -8.10
CA LEU A 72 3.32 -2.97 -9.52
C LEU A 72 2.47 -1.91 -10.24
N ASN A 73 1.20 -1.76 -9.83
CA ASN A 73 0.26 -0.81 -10.41
C ASN A 73 0.68 0.63 -10.09
N LEU A 74 0.99 0.91 -8.81
CA LEU A 74 1.47 2.22 -8.37
C LEU A 74 2.72 2.65 -9.15
N LEU A 75 3.67 1.72 -9.37
CA LEU A 75 4.87 2.00 -10.14
C LEU A 75 4.57 2.27 -11.62
N SER A 76 3.57 1.59 -12.19
CA SER A 76 3.13 1.86 -13.57
C SER A 76 2.53 3.26 -13.68
N ASP A 77 1.65 3.63 -12.75
CA ASP A 77 1.01 4.95 -12.73
C ASP A 77 2.04 6.07 -12.56
N ALA A 78 2.97 5.89 -11.63
CA ALA A 78 4.05 6.85 -11.40
C ALA A 78 4.96 7.00 -12.64
N ARG A 79 5.26 5.91 -13.35
CA ARG A 79 5.99 5.96 -14.62
C ARG A 79 5.22 6.73 -15.69
N GLU A 80 3.92 6.47 -15.85
CA GLU A 80 3.08 7.20 -16.82
C GLU A 80 3.07 8.70 -16.52
N LYS A 81 2.96 9.08 -15.25
CA LYS A 81 3.03 10.49 -14.84
C LYS A 81 4.39 11.12 -15.08
N ALA A 82 5.48 10.43 -14.76
CA ALA A 82 6.82 10.94 -15.06
C ALA A 82 7.01 11.16 -16.57
N GLU A 83 6.53 10.24 -17.39
CA GLU A 83 6.59 10.34 -18.84
C GLU A 83 5.71 11.48 -19.40
N GLU A 84 4.52 11.72 -18.84
CA GLU A 84 3.68 12.88 -19.17
C GLU A 84 4.38 14.20 -18.83
N LEU A 85 5.03 14.29 -17.66
CA LEU A 85 5.79 15.46 -17.25
C LEU A 85 6.97 15.74 -18.20
N ILE A 86 7.66 14.70 -18.68
CA ILE A 86 8.71 14.85 -19.71
C ILE A 86 8.13 15.47 -20.98
N ASP A 87 6.93 15.06 -21.40
CA ASP A 87 6.28 15.59 -22.60
C ASP A 87 5.90 17.08 -22.44
N ILE A 88 5.48 17.47 -21.23
CA ILE A 88 5.14 18.87 -20.90
C ILE A 88 6.40 19.75 -20.82
N LEU A 89 7.48 19.25 -20.21
CA LEU A 89 8.70 20.01 -19.97
C LEU A 89 9.59 20.10 -21.22
N TYR A 90 9.47 19.15 -22.14
CA TYR A 90 10.24 19.18 -23.37
C TYR A 90 9.75 20.31 -24.29
N ASN A 91 10.68 21.21 -24.62
CA ASN A 91 10.50 22.28 -25.59
C ASN A 91 11.67 22.25 -26.58
N ALA A 92 11.39 22.16 -27.89
CA ALA A 92 12.40 22.03 -28.94
C ALA A 92 13.38 23.21 -29.02
N ASP A 93 12.96 24.41 -28.61
CA ASP A 93 13.79 25.62 -28.66
C ASP A 93 14.82 25.66 -27.52
N LEU A 94 14.48 25.05 -26.38
CA LEU A 94 15.33 25.01 -25.18
C LEU A 94 16.12 23.70 -25.08
N HIS A 95 15.58 22.62 -25.64
CA HIS A 95 16.12 21.27 -25.53
C HIS A 95 16.50 20.72 -26.89
N ALA A 96 17.80 20.44 -27.08
CA ALA A 96 18.34 19.96 -28.35
C ALA A 96 17.68 18.64 -28.85
N SER A 97 17.28 17.76 -27.94
CA SER A 97 16.63 16.50 -28.30
C SER A 97 15.76 15.97 -27.18
N LYS A 98 14.65 15.34 -27.55
CA LYS A 98 13.73 14.73 -26.58
C LYS A 98 14.35 13.48 -25.96
N PRO A 99 14.36 13.35 -24.63
CA PRO A 99 14.84 12.15 -23.97
C PRO A 99 14.08 10.90 -24.42
N ARG A 100 14.80 9.80 -24.63
CA ARG A 100 14.21 8.53 -25.03
C ARG A 100 13.41 7.90 -23.87
N THR A 101 12.09 7.88 -24.00
CA THR A 101 11.17 7.13 -23.12
C THR A 101 10.88 5.74 -23.66
N TYR A 102 10.65 4.76 -22.78
CA TYR A 102 10.41 3.36 -23.16
C TYR A 102 8.95 2.95 -22.98
N ARG A 103 8.01 3.86 -23.28
CA ARG A 103 6.58 3.75 -22.96
C ARG A 103 5.97 2.42 -23.39
N GLU A 104 6.16 2.05 -24.65
CA GLU A 104 5.62 0.82 -25.22
C GLU A 104 6.20 -0.43 -24.56
N LYS A 105 7.52 -0.45 -24.35
CA LYS A 105 8.21 -1.58 -23.73
C LYS A 105 7.81 -1.74 -22.26
N ALA A 106 7.77 -0.63 -21.52
CA ALA A 106 7.41 -0.60 -20.11
C ALA A 106 5.94 -0.99 -19.90
N ARG A 107 5.03 -0.53 -20.77
CA ARG A 107 3.62 -0.93 -20.77
C ARG A 107 3.45 -2.41 -21.10
N LYS A 108 4.20 -2.94 -22.07
CA LYS A 108 4.18 -4.38 -22.41
C LYS A 108 4.69 -5.24 -21.25
N ASP A 109 5.80 -4.86 -20.62
CA ASP A 109 6.35 -5.54 -19.43
C ASP A 109 5.36 -5.51 -18.25
N TYR A 110 4.69 -4.38 -18.03
CA TYR A 110 3.62 -4.24 -17.05
C TYR A 110 2.46 -5.17 -17.36
N LEU A 111 1.86 -5.08 -18.56
CA LEU A 111 0.69 -5.88 -18.94
C LEU A 111 0.98 -7.39 -18.85
N HIS A 112 2.16 -7.82 -19.29
CA HIS A 112 2.57 -9.23 -19.19
C HIS A 112 2.49 -9.77 -17.75
N THR A 113 2.77 -8.94 -16.76
CA THR A 113 2.79 -9.32 -15.35
C THR A 113 1.47 -9.00 -14.65
N ALA A 114 0.78 -7.92 -15.04
CA ALA A 114 -0.51 -7.51 -14.52
C ALA A 114 -1.63 -8.49 -14.91
N GLN A 115 -1.66 -8.96 -16.16
CA GLN A 115 -2.70 -9.82 -16.71
C GLN A 115 -2.63 -11.28 -16.23
N LYS A 116 -1.53 -11.69 -15.59
CA LYS A 116 -1.39 -13.05 -15.04
C LYS A 116 -2.28 -13.25 -13.82
N LYS A 117 -3.12 -14.29 -13.84
CA LYS A 117 -4.02 -14.67 -12.73
C LYS A 117 -3.28 -15.09 -11.46
N LYS A 118 -2.15 -15.78 -11.60
CA LYS A 118 -1.25 -16.17 -10.50
C LYS A 118 0.16 -15.70 -10.84
N LYS A 119 0.83 -15.03 -9.90
CA LYS A 119 2.14 -14.40 -10.09
C LYS A 119 3.10 -14.98 -9.06
N SER A 120 4.25 -15.48 -9.50
CA SER A 120 5.29 -15.95 -8.57
C SER A 120 6.00 -14.76 -7.90
N LYS A 121 6.50 -14.96 -6.66
CA LYS A 121 7.29 -13.94 -5.94
C LYS A 121 8.48 -13.44 -6.78
N GLN A 122 9.13 -14.32 -7.54
CA GLN A 122 10.25 -13.97 -8.41
C GLN A 122 9.81 -13.10 -9.60
N GLU A 123 8.66 -13.40 -10.19
CA GLU A 123 8.09 -12.62 -11.30
C GLU A 123 7.71 -11.21 -10.82
N ILE A 124 7.04 -11.11 -9.67
CA ILE A 124 6.66 -9.82 -9.05
C ILE A 124 7.92 -8.98 -8.81
N ARG A 125 8.95 -9.56 -8.18
CA ARG A 125 10.22 -8.87 -7.93
C ARG A 125 10.88 -8.37 -9.22
N THR A 126 10.87 -9.19 -10.26
CA THR A 126 11.45 -8.83 -11.55
C THR A 126 10.67 -7.70 -12.23
N ALA A 127 9.34 -7.76 -12.17
CA ALA A 127 8.45 -6.74 -12.71
C ALA A 127 8.64 -5.39 -12.00
N ILE A 128 8.66 -5.40 -10.67
CA ILE A 128 8.94 -4.23 -9.83
C ILE A 128 10.31 -3.63 -10.20
N ARG A 129 11.35 -4.45 -10.27
CA ARG A 129 12.71 -3.98 -10.61
C ARG A 129 12.76 -3.34 -12.00
N LYS A 130 12.04 -3.88 -12.99
CA LYS A 130 11.92 -3.28 -14.31
C LYS A 130 11.22 -1.92 -14.25
N GLN A 131 10.08 -1.82 -13.58
CA GLN A 131 9.33 -0.57 -13.46
C GLN A 131 10.13 0.52 -12.73
N LEU A 132 10.79 0.17 -11.62
CA LEU A 132 11.67 1.09 -10.89
C LEU A 132 12.82 1.60 -11.77
N ASN A 133 13.42 0.75 -12.61
CA ASN A 133 14.48 1.18 -13.51
C ASN A 133 13.98 2.13 -14.61
N TYR A 134 12.78 1.90 -15.15
CA TYR A 134 12.15 2.83 -16.10
C TYR A 134 11.91 4.19 -15.44
N LEU A 135 11.21 4.18 -14.30
CA LEU A 135 10.91 5.37 -13.52
C LEU A 135 12.18 6.13 -13.10
N ARG A 136 13.23 5.44 -12.64
CA ARG A 136 14.53 6.06 -12.29
C ARG A 136 15.14 6.80 -13.48
N ARG A 137 15.07 6.23 -14.69
CA ARG A 137 15.60 6.89 -15.88
C ARG A 137 14.75 8.10 -16.25
N ASP A 138 13.43 7.96 -16.20
CA ASP A 138 12.51 9.03 -16.57
C ASP A 138 12.63 10.21 -15.59
N ILE A 139 12.78 9.95 -14.28
CA ILE A 139 13.12 10.96 -13.27
C ILE A 139 14.46 11.64 -13.57
N LYS A 140 15.49 10.88 -13.95
CA LYS A 140 16.77 11.48 -14.33
C LYS A 140 16.61 12.43 -15.53
N SER A 141 15.84 12.01 -16.53
CA SER A 141 15.51 12.85 -17.68
C SER A 141 14.72 14.09 -17.27
N LEU A 142 13.77 13.97 -16.34
CA LEU A 142 13.04 15.11 -15.78
C LEU A 142 13.97 16.15 -15.16
N TYR A 143 14.88 15.73 -14.28
CA TYR A 143 15.83 16.65 -13.66
C TYR A 143 16.72 17.33 -14.70
N THR A 144 17.24 16.59 -15.68
CA THR A 144 18.05 17.21 -16.74
C THR A 144 17.28 18.23 -17.57
N LEU A 145 15.96 18.04 -17.76
CA LEU A 145 15.11 19.02 -18.44
C LEU A 145 14.81 20.22 -17.54
N LEU A 146 14.62 20.00 -16.24
CA LEU A 146 14.35 21.07 -15.28
C LEU A 146 15.56 21.97 -15.05
N ASP A 147 16.77 21.42 -15.08
CA ASP A 147 18.02 22.17 -14.88
C ASP A 147 18.23 23.29 -15.92
N THR A 148 17.60 23.20 -17.10
CA THR A 148 17.69 24.26 -18.13
C THR A 148 16.77 25.44 -17.84
N TYR A 149 15.74 25.26 -17.02
CA TYR A 149 14.76 26.30 -16.73
C TYR A 149 15.18 27.10 -15.49
N PRO A 150 15.15 28.45 -15.53
CA PRO A 150 15.45 29.27 -14.37
C PRO A 150 14.35 29.20 -13.29
N THR A 151 13.12 28.87 -13.69
CA THR A 151 11.96 28.65 -12.81
C THR A 151 11.16 27.47 -13.33
N ILE A 152 10.54 26.69 -12.44
CA ILE A 152 9.80 25.47 -12.81
C ILE A 152 8.57 25.86 -13.65
N PRO A 153 8.49 25.48 -14.93
CA PRO A 153 7.42 25.90 -15.83
C PRO A 153 6.20 24.95 -15.74
N LEU A 154 5.71 24.68 -14.52
CA LEU A 154 4.61 23.75 -14.29
C LEU A 154 3.41 24.44 -13.65
N ASN A 155 2.22 24.02 -14.05
CA ASN A 155 0.98 24.54 -13.51
C ASN A 155 0.70 23.95 -12.11
N ARG A 156 -0.16 24.60 -11.31
CA ARG A 156 -0.51 24.17 -9.93
C ARG A 156 -0.96 22.71 -9.84
N HIS A 157 -1.67 22.22 -10.85
CA HIS A 157 -2.11 20.82 -10.92
C HIS A 157 -0.96 19.84 -11.21
N GLN A 158 0.07 20.27 -11.92
CA GLN A 158 1.24 19.46 -12.28
C GLN A 158 2.24 19.39 -11.13
N HIS A 159 2.30 20.43 -10.28
CA HIS A 159 3.07 20.44 -9.04
C HIS A 159 2.69 19.33 -8.04
N LYS A 160 1.49 18.75 -8.16
CA LYS A 160 1.08 17.62 -7.31
C LYS A 160 1.96 16.37 -7.51
N TYR A 161 2.59 16.25 -8.67
CA TYR A 161 3.28 15.03 -9.11
C TYR A 161 4.80 15.20 -9.21
N LEU A 162 5.32 16.32 -8.69
CA LEU A 162 6.74 16.66 -8.60
C LEU A 162 7.20 16.46 -7.16
#